data_AF-A0A968FUN0-F1
#
_entry.id   AF-A0A968FUN0-F1
#
_cell.length_a   1.000
_cell.length_b   1.000
_cell.length_c   1.000
_cell.angle_alpha   90.00
_cell.angle_beta   90.00
_cell.angle_gamma   90.00
#
_symmetry.space_group_name_H-M   'P 1'
#
loop_
_entity.id
_entity.type
_entity.pdbx_description
1 polymer ?
#
loop_
_entity_poly.entity_id
_entity_poly.type
_entity_poly.pdbx_seq_one_letter_code
_entity_poly.pdbx_strand_id
1 'polypeptide(L)'
;MFDLPLHPIVVHFPIVLGSLLPVLAILLVWGIKKWQLTPKVWVLVSFVALVYTLSATTAVLLGEEDEEKVEKVVAEKVIEEHEEAGELIPWLAGTLFLV
;
A
#
# COMPACT_ATOMS: atom_id res chain seq x y z
N MET A 1 9.68 23.49 6.07
CA MET A 1 10.18 22.15 6.45
C MET A 1 9.19 21.14 5.91
N PHE A 2 9.30 20.83 4.62
CA PHE A 2 8.86 19.63 3.89
C PHE A 2 9.01 19.99 2.40
N ASP A 3 10.26 20.06 1.92
CA ASP A 3 10.56 20.17 0.47
C ASP A 3 10.75 18.76 -0.13
N LEU A 4 9.97 17.79 0.35
CA LEU A 4 9.89 16.49 -0.30
C LEU A 4 8.92 16.64 -1.47
N PRO A 5 9.29 16.21 -2.69
CA PRO A 5 8.35 16.20 -3.79
C PRO A 5 7.11 15.42 -3.36
N LEU A 6 5.93 15.93 -3.73
CA LEU A 6 4.64 15.30 -3.38
C LEU A 6 4.57 13.86 -3.91
N HIS A 7 5.19 13.62 -5.07
CA HIS A 7 5.20 12.34 -5.75
C HIS A 7 5.71 11.19 -4.85
N PRO A 8 6.94 11.19 -4.29
CA PRO A 8 7.40 10.15 -3.37
C PRO A 8 6.43 9.86 -2.22
N ILE A 9 5.82 10.89 -1.63
CA ILE A 9 4.90 10.71 -0.49
C ILE A 9 3.67 9.93 -0.91
N VAL A 10 3.10 10.25 -2.08
CA VAL A 10 1.89 9.60 -2.60
C VAL A 10 2.19 8.16 -3.01
N VAL A 11 3.26 7.92 -3.77
CA VAL A 11 3.56 6.60 -4.33
C VAL A 11 4.10 5.61 -3.28
N HIS A 12 4.68 6.09 -2.18
CA HIS A 12 5.12 5.23 -1.06
C HIS A 12 4.06 5.02 0.03
N PHE A 13 2.94 5.75 -0.02
CA PHE A 13 1.85 5.59 0.95
C PHE A 13 1.31 4.15 1.09
N PRO A 14 1.23 3.33 0.02
CA PRO A 14 0.84 1.93 0.15
C PRO A 14 1.69 1.13 1.15
N ILE A 15 2.99 1.44 1.30
CA ILE A 15 3.87 0.75 2.25
C ILE A 15 3.37 0.94 3.69
N VAL A 16 2.90 2.14 4.02
CA VAL A 16 2.35 2.45 5.35
C VAL A 16 1.07 1.66 5.58
N LEU A 17 0.13 1.69 4.63
CA LEU A 17 -1.13 0.95 4.73
C LEU A 17 -0.92 -0.56 4.83
N GLY A 18 -0.05 -1.12 3.98
CA GLY A 18 0.34 -2.53 3.99
C GLY A 18 0.96 -2.95 5.31
N SER A 19 1.77 -2.10 5.92
CA SER A 19 2.38 -2.36 7.24
C SER A 19 1.37 -2.28 8.39
N LEU A 20 0.33 -1.44 8.27
CA LEU A 20 -0.71 -1.28 9.29
C LEU A 20 -1.70 -2.44 9.31
N LEU A 21 -1.97 -3.08 8.17
CA LEU A 21 -2.90 -4.20 8.06
C LEU A 21 -2.63 -5.36 9.04
N PRO A 22 -1.42 -5.95 9.11
CA PRO A 22 -1.15 -7.05 10.04
C PRO A 22 -1.25 -6.60 11.50
N VAL A 23 -0.82 -5.37 11.83
CA VAL A 23 -0.94 -4.82 13.18
C VAL A 23 -2.41 -4.69 13.58
N LEU A 24 -3.23 -4.13 12.69
CA LEU A 24 -4.67 -3.98 12.90
C LEU A 24 -5.35 -5.35 13.07
N ALA A 25 -5.03 -6.32 12.21
CA ALA A 25 -5.57 -7.67 12.30
C ALA A 25 -5.24 -8.34 13.65
N ILE A 26 -3.98 -8.24 14.11
CA ILE A 26 -3.56 -8.76 15.42
C ILE A 26 -4.33 -8.08 16.56
N LEU A 27 -4.45 -6.75 16.53
CA LEU A 27 -5.16 -5.99 17.56
C LEU A 27 -6.65 -6.37 17.61
N LEU A 28 -7.30 -6.57 16.46
CA LEU A 28 -8.69 -7.00 16.42
C LEU A 28 -8.87 -8.44 16.91
N VAL A 29 -8.00 -9.37 16.52
CA VAL A 29 -8.02 -10.75 17.05
C VAL A 29 -7.86 -10.75 18.57
N TRP A 30 -6.95 -9.93 19.09
CA TRP A 30 -6.76 -9.77 20.52
C TRP A 30 -8.00 -9.15 21.20
N GLY A 31 -8.61 -8.12 20.61
CA GLY A 31 -9.83 -7.49 21.14
C GLY A 31 -11.05 -8.41 21.13
N ILE A 32 -11.22 -9.23 20.08
CA ILE A 32 -12.26 -10.27 20.03
C ILE A 32 -12.07 -11.26 21.18
N LYS A 33 -10.84 -11.74 21.42
CA LYS A 33 -10.55 -12.70 22.49
C LYS A 33 -10.64 -12.11 23.90
N LYS A 34 -10.12 -10.91 24.11
CA LYS A 34 -9.97 -10.29 25.43
C LYS A 34 -11.20 -9.52 25.88
N TRP A 35 -11.90 -8.87 24.94
CA TRP A 35 -12.99 -7.94 25.22
C TRP A 35 -14.32 -8.36 24.56
N GLN A 36 -14.38 -9.56 23.96
CA GLN A 36 -15.60 -10.10 23.34
C GLN A 36 -16.18 -9.19 22.24
N LEU A 37 -15.32 -8.46 21.52
CA LEU A 37 -15.75 -7.70 20.35
C LEU A 37 -16.45 -8.62 19.33
N THR A 38 -17.50 -8.11 18.70
CA THR A 38 -18.22 -8.89 17.68
C THR A 38 -17.33 -9.08 16.44
N PRO A 39 -17.39 -10.23 15.75
CA PRO A 39 -16.63 -10.46 14.52
C PRO A 39 -16.88 -9.43 13.41
N LYS A 40 -17.95 -8.62 13.48
CA LYS A 40 -18.21 -7.52 12.55
C LYS A 40 -17.09 -6.48 12.49
N VAL A 41 -16.21 -6.42 13.51
CA VAL A 41 -15.04 -5.52 13.48
C VAL A 41 -14.09 -5.81 12.32
N TRP A 42 -14.13 -7.00 11.71
CA TRP A 42 -13.37 -7.32 10.49
C TRP A 42 -13.70 -6.42 9.31
N VAL A 43 -14.88 -5.77 9.28
CA VAL A 43 -15.22 -4.76 8.27
C VAL A 43 -14.17 -3.65 8.22
N LEU A 44 -13.56 -3.30 9.35
CA LEU A 44 -12.49 -2.30 9.39
C LEU A 44 -11.24 -2.78 8.63
N VAL A 45 -10.83 -4.04 8.81
CA VAL A 45 -9.69 -4.62 8.08
C VAL A 45 -10.00 -4.70 6.59
N SER A 46 -11.19 -5.15 6.21
CA SER A 46 -11.61 -5.19 4.80
C SER A 46 -11.63 -3.81 4.17
N PHE A 47 -12.07 -2.78 4.90
CA PHE A 47 -12.05 -1.40 4.43
C PHE A 47 -10.62 -0.87 4.25
N VAL A 48 -9.73 -1.09 5.22
CA VAL A 48 -8.32 -0.69 5.10
C VAL A 48 -7.62 -1.45 3.98
N ALA A 49 -7.93 -2.74 3.78
CA ALA A 49 -7.41 -3.53 2.66
C ALA A 49 -7.88 -2.96 1.32
N LEU A 50 -9.13 -2.49 1.24
CA LEU A 50 -9.66 -1.87 0.02
C LEU A 50 -8.93 -0.55 -0.29
N VAL A 51 -8.76 0.30 0.72
CA VAL A 51 -8.00 1.56 0.59
C VAL A 51 -6.55 1.28 0.20
N TYR A 52 -5.93 0.25 0.78
CA TYR A 52 -4.58 -0.19 0.43
C TYR A 52 -4.48 -0.63 -1.03
N THR A 53 -5.38 -1.50 -1.51
CA THR A 53 -5.40 -1.94 -2.91
C THR A 53 -5.56 -0.77 -3.87
N LEU A 54 -6.54 0.11 -3.62
CA LEU A 54 -6.77 1.29 -4.46
C LEU A 54 -5.54 2.21 -4.45
N SER A 55 -4.96 2.47 -3.28
CA SER A 55 -3.76 3.30 -3.15
C SER A 55 -2.57 2.69 -3.88
N ALA A 56 -2.38 1.37 -3.82
CA ALA A 56 -1.30 0.67 -4.50
C ALA A 56 -1.44 0.75 -6.02
N THR A 57 -2.65 0.53 -6.55
CA THR A 57 -2.93 0.70 -7.97
C THR A 57 -2.70 2.14 -8.42
N THR A 58 -3.16 3.14 -7.65
CA THR A 58 -2.92 4.55 -7.97
C THR A 58 -1.43 4.91 -7.91
N ALA A 59 -0.66 4.31 -7.00
CA ALA A 59 0.78 4.56 -6.89
C ALA A 59 1.54 4.08 -8.14
N VAL A 60 1.21 2.91 -8.68
CA VAL A 60 1.80 2.39 -9.93
C VAL A 60 1.49 3.35 -11.09
N LEU A 61 0.22 3.70 -11.30
CA LEU A 61 -0.20 4.61 -12.37
C LEU A 61 0.49 5.99 -12.30
N LEU A 62 0.67 6.53 -11.10
CA LEU A 62 1.36 7.80 -10.91
C LEU A 62 2.88 7.67 -11.09
N GLY A 63 3.46 6.53 -10.73
CA GLY A 63 4.86 6.19 -10.95
C GLY A 63 5.21 6.19 -12.43
N GLU A 64 4.43 5.45 -13.22
CA GLU A 64 4.54 5.37 -14.69
C GLU A 64 4.48 6.77 -15.35
N GLU A 65 3.59 7.66 -14.90
CA GLU A 65 3.45 9.02 -15.48
C GLU A 65 4.72 9.89 -15.27
N ASP A 66 5.49 9.63 -14.22
CA ASP A 66 6.66 10.42 -13.86
C ASP A 66 8.00 9.77 -14.23
N GLU A 67 8.01 8.52 -14.68
CA GLU A 67 9.19 7.74 -15.06
C GLU A 67 10.11 8.50 -16.03
N GLU A 68 9.58 8.91 -17.20
CA GLU A 68 10.36 9.62 -18.25
C GLU A 68 11.02 10.92 -17.74
N LYS A 69 10.48 11.54 -16.68
CA LYS A 69 11.05 12.75 -16.08
C LYS A 69 12.25 12.40 -15.21
N VAL A 70 12.21 11.28 -14.52
CA VAL A 70 13.24 10.81 -13.58
C VAL A 70 14.38 10.11 -14.31
N GLU A 71 14.11 9.42 -15.41
CA GLU A 71 15.14 8.79 -16.28
C GLU A 71 16.20 9.76 -16.82
N LYS A 72 15.87 11.07 -16.87
CA LYS A 72 16.81 12.12 -17.26
C LYS A 72 17.96 12.31 -16.26
N VAL A 73 17.78 11.84 -15.02
CA VAL A 73 18.71 12.05 -13.91
C VAL A 73 19.07 10.78 -13.14
N VAL A 74 18.27 9.71 -13.26
CA VAL A 74 18.52 8.38 -12.67
C VAL A 74 18.54 7.35 -13.79
N ALA A 75 19.41 6.33 -13.69
CA ALA A 75 19.50 5.28 -14.70
C ALA A 75 18.18 4.48 -14.77
N GLU A 76 17.65 4.31 -15.99
CA GLU A 76 16.44 3.53 -16.35
C GLU A 76 16.36 2.20 -15.59
N LYS A 77 17.43 1.38 -15.66
CA LYS A 77 17.49 0.10 -14.95
C LYS A 77 17.16 0.17 -13.44
N VAL A 78 17.56 1.25 -12.75
CA VAL A 78 17.27 1.42 -11.32
C VAL A 78 15.80 1.76 -11.08
N ILE A 79 15.20 2.50 -12.02
CA ILE A 79 13.78 2.86 -11.99
C ILE A 79 12.94 1.62 -12.31
N GLU A 80 13.30 0.88 -13.36
CA GLU A 80 12.63 -0.37 -13.78
C GLU A 80 12.61 -1.41 -12.64
N GLU A 81 13.76 -1.69 -11.99
CA GLU A 81 13.82 -2.60 -10.84
C GLU A 81 12.95 -2.13 -9.65
N HIS A 82 12.77 -0.81 -9.50
CA HIS A 82 11.91 -0.23 -8.46
C HIS A 82 10.42 -0.33 -8.82
N GLU A 83 10.08 -0.06 -10.07
CA GLU A 83 8.73 -0.17 -10.62
C GLU A 83 8.23 -1.61 -10.56
N GLU A 84 9.01 -2.58 -11.06
CA GLU A 84 8.66 -4.00 -11.00
C GLU A 84 8.34 -4.45 -9.56
N ALA A 85 9.11 -3.96 -8.59
CA ALA A 85 8.83 -4.24 -7.18
C ALA A 85 7.54 -3.58 -6.69
N GLY A 86 7.24 -2.37 -7.17
CA GLY A 86 6.00 -1.64 -6.90
C GLY A 86 4.77 -2.30 -7.49
N GLU A 87 4.85 -2.82 -8.72
CA GLU A 87 3.77 -3.51 -9.42
C GLU A 87 3.28 -4.76 -8.69
N LEU A 88 4.15 -5.43 -7.93
CA LEU A 88 3.77 -6.58 -7.10
C LEU A 88 2.80 -6.21 -5.97
N ILE A 89 2.83 -4.97 -5.48
CA ILE A 89 2.04 -4.51 -4.33
C ILE A 89 0.53 -4.62 -4.58
N PRO A 90 -0.06 -4.05 -5.66
CA PRO A 90 -1.49 -4.18 -5.92
C PRO A 90 -1.93 -5.64 -6.14
N TRP A 91 -1.09 -6.49 -6.75
CA TRP A 91 -1.37 -7.92 -6.88
C TRP A 91 -1.46 -8.61 -5.52
N LEU A 92 -0.48 -8.40 -4.64
CA LEU A 92 -0.49 -8.92 -3.28
C LEU A 92 -1.69 -8.37 -2.49
N ALA A 93 -1.99 -7.08 -2.63
CA ALA A 93 -3.14 -6.44 -1.99
C ALA A 93 -4.47 -7.08 -2.43
N GLY A 94 -4.62 -7.36 -3.73
CA GLY A 94 -5.80 -8.02 -4.30
C GLY A 94 -6.04 -9.42 -3.73
N THR A 95 -4.97 -10.19 -3.43
CA THR A 95 -5.12 -11.53 -2.85
C THR A 95 -5.80 -11.55 -1.47
N LEU A 96 -5.77 -10.42 -0.73
CA LEU A 96 -6.43 -10.30 0.58
C LEU A 96 -7.95 -10.46 0.51
N PHE A 97 -8.55 -10.32 -0.67
CA PHE A 97 -9.99 -10.48 -0.90
C PHE A 97 -10.39 -11.89 -1.34
N LEU A 98 -9.43 -12.82 -1.44
CA LEU A 98 -9.68 -14.21 -1.86
C LEU A 98 -9.88 -15.17 -0.67
N VAL A 99 -9.74 -14.68 0.56
CA VAL A 99 -9.82 -15.42 1.82
C VAL A 99 -10.94 -14.89 2.70
#